data_AF-A0AB39WII7-F1
#
_entry.id   AF-A0AB39WII7-F1
#
_cell.length_a   1.000
_cell.length_b   1.000
_cell.length_c   1.000
_cell.angle_alpha   90.00
_cell.angle_beta   90.00
_cell.angle_gamma   90.00
#
_symmetry.space_group_name_H-M   'P 1'
#
loop_
_entity.id
_entity.type
_entity.pdbx_description
1 polymer ?
#
loop_
_entity_poly.entity_id
_entity_poly.type
_entity_poly.pdbx_seq_one_letter_code
_entity_poly.pdbx_strand_id
1 'polypeptide(L)' 'MVFCFIFLFRFFVKTNTNTFSEKESPLEILKRRYANGELSTAEFEERKKILGDN' A
#
# COMPACT_ATOMS: atom_id res chain seq x y z
N MET A 1 -11.25 9.20 19.24
CA MET A 1 -10.19 8.17 19.26
C MET A 1 -9.89 7.57 17.89
N VAL A 2 -10.89 7.14 17.10
CA VAL A 2 -10.68 6.45 15.80
C VAL A 2 -9.91 7.27 14.76
N PHE A 3 -10.16 8.58 14.67
CA PHE A 3 -9.45 9.47 13.73
C PHE A 3 -7.95 9.58 14.01
N CYS A 4 -7.51 9.54 15.27
CA CYS A 4 -6.08 9.51 15.61
C CYS A 4 -5.42 8.22 15.13
N PHE A 5 -6.11 7.07 15.23
CA PHE A 5 -5.59 5.80 14.72
C PHE A 5 -5.44 5.82 13.20
N ILE A 6 -6.44 6.34 12.47
CA ILE A 6 -6.35 6.48 11.01
C ILE A 6 -5.20 7.42 10.63
N PHE A 7 -5.05 8.54 11.34
CA PHE A 7 -4.00 9.53 11.06
C PHE A 7 -2.60 9.00 11.39
N LEU A 8 -2.45 8.31 12.53
CA LEU A 8 -1.21 7.65 12.92
C LEU A 8 -0.85 6.51 11.97
N PHE A 9 -1.82 5.73 11.49
CA PHE A 9 -1.58 4.68 10.50
C PHE A 9 -1.10 5.27 9.17
N ARG A 10 -1.73 6.35 8.69
CA ARG A 10 -1.29 7.08 7.49
C ARG A 10 0.12 7.66 7.65
N PHE A 11 0.44 8.21 8.82
CA PHE A 11 1.75 8.78 9.11
C PHE A 11 2.83 7.70 9.26
N PHE A 12 2.52 6.60 9.93
CA PHE A 12 3.43 5.47 10.17
C PHE A 12 3.77 4.70 8.89
N VAL A 13 2.83 4.60 7.95
CA VAL A 13 3.09 4.01 6.63
C VAL A 13 3.97 4.94 5.77
N LYS A 14 3.85 6.27 5.93
CA LYS A 14 4.71 7.25 5.25
C LYS A 14 6.18 7.16 5.68
N THR A 15 6.47 6.63 6.87
CA THR A 15 7.84 6.47 7.38
C THR A 15 8.49 5.13 7.02
N ASN A 16 7.77 4.18 6.42
CA ASN A 16 8.35 2.91 5.98
C ASN A 16 8.76 2.91 4.49
N THR A 17 9.29 4.03 4.01
CA THR A 17 10.02 4.11 2.74
C THR A 17 11.48 4.42 3.03
N ASN A 18 12.10 3.66 3.93
CA ASN A 18 13.55 3.66 4.03
C ASN A 18 14.11 2.83 2.87
N THR A 19 14.59 3.60 1.88
CA THR A 19 15.79 3.33 1.08
C THR A 19 15.81 2.10 0.16
N PHE A 20 15.91 2.42 -1.13
CA PHE A 20 16.92 1.92 -2.07
C PHE A 20 16.39 1.12 -3.27
N SER A 21 16.80 1.62 -4.45
CA SER A 21 16.83 0.98 -5.77
C SER A 21 15.61 1.14 -6.68
N GLU A 22 15.93 1.66 -7.86
CA GLU A 22 15.16 1.82 -9.08
C GLU A 22 14.14 0.69 -9.34
N LYS A 23 12.92 1.11 -9.71
CA LYS A 23 11.73 0.29 -10.06
C LYS A 23 10.96 -0.21 -8.84
N GLU A 24 10.03 0.61 -8.35
CA GLU A 24 8.93 0.15 -7.50
C GLU A 24 8.30 -1.09 -8.17
N SER A 25 8.39 -2.25 -7.50
CA SER A 25 7.72 -3.46 -7.97
C SER A 25 6.22 -3.18 -8.10
N PRO A 26 5.53 -3.73 -9.12
CA PRO A 26 4.08 -3.55 -9.26
C PRO A 26 3.29 -3.81 -7.97
N LEU A 27 3.77 -4.72 -7.12
CA LEU A 27 3.18 -5.02 -5.82
C LEU A 27 3.31 -3.87 -4.81
N GLU A 28 4.41 -3.12 -4.83
CA GLU A 28 4.62 -1.97 -3.96
C GLU A 28 3.71 -0.79 -4.36
N ILE A 29 3.55 -0.55 -5.66
CA ILE A 29 2.60 0.44 -6.19
C ILE A 29 1.17 0.07 -5.75
N LEU A 30 0.82 -1.22 -5.83
CA LEU A 30 -0.50 -1.70 -5.44
C LEU A 30 -0.77 -1.51 -3.94
N LYS A 31 0.19 -1.87 -3.08
CA LYS A 31 0.10 -1.67 -1.61
C LYS A 31 -0.06 -0.18 -1.26
N ARG A 32 0.70 0.69 -1.93
CA ARG A 32 0.64 2.14 -1.73
C ARG A 32 -0.75 2.69 -2.03
N ARG A 33 -1.35 2.32 -3.16
CA ARG A 33 -2.69 2.77 -3.56
C ARG A 33 -3.79 2.28 -2.62
N TYR A 34 -3.70 1.02 -2.16
CA TYR A 34 -4.61 0.49 -1.15
C TYR A 34 -4.50 1.25 0.18
N ALA A 35 -3.28 1.51 0.66
CA ALA A 35 -3.04 2.26 1.89
C ALA A 35 -3.51 3.73 1.80
N ASN A 36 -3.46 4.33 0.62
CA ASN A 36 -4.01 5.66 0.37
C ASN A 36 -5.55 5.70 0.45
N GLY A 37 -6.21 4.55 0.29
CA GLY A 37 -7.68 4.44 0.18
C GLY A 37 -8.18 4.66 -1.25
N GLU A 38 -7.30 4.66 -2.25
CA GLU A 38 -7.64 4.78 -3.68
C GLU A 38 -8.16 3.46 -4.26
N LEU A 39 -8.04 2.37 -3.50
CA LEU A 39 -8.39 1.02 -3.92
C LEU A 39 -9.20 0.34 -2.82
N SER A 40 -10.27 -0.35 -3.20
CA SER A 40 -11.01 -1.21 -2.27
C SER A 40 -10.23 -2.48 -1.93
N THR A 41 -10.57 -3.13 -0.81
CA THR A 41 -9.95 -4.40 -0.42
C THR A 41 -10.14 -5.48 -1.49
N ALA A 42 -11.31 -5.53 -2.13
CA ALA A 42 -11.59 -6.49 -3.20
C ALA A 42 -10.66 -6.30 -4.42
N GLU A 43 -10.52 -5.06 -4.89
CA GLU A 43 -9.63 -4.73 -6.01
C GLU A 43 -8.15 -4.95 -5.67
N PHE A 44 -7.75 -4.72 -4.41
CA PHE A 44 -6.39 -5.00 -3.96
C PHE A 44 -6.08 -6.50 -4.04
N GLU A 45 -6.99 -7.35 -3.57
CA GLU A 45 -6.78 -8.79 -3.57
C GLU A 45 -6.74 -9.38 -4.98
N GLU A 46 -7.61 -8.91 -5.88
CA GLU A 46 -7.61 -9.33 -7.29
C GLU A 46 -6.26 -9.01 -7.96
N ARG A 47 -5.81 -7.76 -7.85
CA ARG A 47 -4.55 -7.31 -8.46
C ARG A 47 -3.33 -7.95 -7.81
N LYS A 48 -3.39 -8.22 -6.50
CA LYS A 48 -2.31 -8.91 -5.79
C LYS A 48 -2.13 -10.34 -6.30
N LYS A 49 -3.22 -11.05 -6.59
CA LYS A 49 -3.16 -12.40 -7.17
C LYS A 49 -2.51 -12.38 -8.55
N ILE A 50 -2.92 -11.46 -9.42
CA ILE A 50 -2.37 -11.31 -10.78
C ILE A 50 -0.87 -11.02 -10.75
N LEU A 51 -0.42 -10.19 -9.80
CA LEU A 51 0.99 -9.79 -9.69
C LEU A 51 1.87 -10.81 -8.93
N GLY A 52 1.28 -11.69 -8.12
CA GLY A 52 1.98 -12.76 -7.40
C GLY A 52 2.12 -14.07 -8.18
N ASP A 53 1.46 -14.18 -9.34
CA ASP A 53 1.46 -15.36 -10.22
C ASP A 53 2.50 -15.24 -11.35
N ASN A 54 3.71 -14.77 -11.03
CA ASN A 54 4.88 -14.77 -11.94
C ASN A 54 5.91 -15.81 -11.53
#